data_AF-A0A2N0L0J8-F1
#
_entry.id   AF-A0A2N0L0J8-F1
#
_cell.length_a   1.000
_cell.length_b   1.000
_cell.length_c   1.000
_cell.angle_alpha   90.00
_cell.angle_beta   90.00
_cell.angle_gamma   90.00
#
_symmetry.space_group_name_H-M   'P 1'
#
loop_
_entity.id
_entity.type
_entity.pdbx_description
1 polymer ?
#
loop_
_entity_poly.entity_id
_entity_poly.type
_entity_poly.pdbx_seq_one_letter_code
_entity_poly.pdbx_strand_id
1 'polypeptide(L)'
;MADFTFEREVRTPYSEAYTIQEAGRMVGRADIHFADEMVHVAVAVDESLTQDAIQEIIDTIDEHLLDAVGITREGFVVHVFQGRETGVFGDDDGFGENGNEG
;
A
#
# COMPACT_ATOMS: atom_id res chain seq x y z
N MET A 1 -0.06 18.68 3.77
CA MET A 1 0.35 17.47 3.06
C MET A 1 0.62 16.45 4.14
N ALA A 2 -0.12 15.36 4.12
CA ALA A 2 0.06 14.30 5.11
C ALA A 2 1.42 13.63 4.85
N ASP A 3 2.22 13.46 5.91
CA ASP A 3 3.51 12.78 5.81
C ASP A 3 3.28 11.27 5.87
N PHE A 4 3.06 10.67 4.69
CA PHE A 4 2.93 9.23 4.56
C PHE A 4 4.30 8.56 4.46
N THR A 5 4.44 7.43 5.13
CA THR A 5 5.61 6.55 5.01
C THR A 5 5.16 5.18 4.52
N PHE A 6 6.00 4.57 3.68
CA PHE A 6 5.72 3.29 3.03
C PHE A 6 6.77 2.29 3.50
N GLU A 7 6.35 1.35 4.35
CA GLU A 7 7.22 0.27 4.82
C GLU A 7 7.02 -0.97 3.94
N ARG A 8 8.09 -1.40 3.27
CA ARG A 8 8.04 -2.57 2.39
C ARG A 8 8.05 -3.86 3.20
N GLU A 9 7.00 -4.65 3.09
CA GLU A 9 6.88 -5.94 3.76
C GLU A 9 7.40 -7.09 2.88
N VAL A 10 7.09 -7.04 1.58
CA VAL A 10 7.46 -8.10 0.63
C VAL A 10 8.03 -7.48 -0.64
N ARG A 11 9.06 -8.12 -1.19
CA ARG A 11 9.59 -7.84 -2.52
C ARG A 11 9.87 -9.13 -3.27
N THR A 12 9.30 -9.24 -4.45
CA THR A 12 9.57 -10.30 -5.41
C THR A 12 9.95 -9.68 -6.76
N PRO A 13 10.37 -10.47 -7.76
CA PRO A 13 10.61 -9.95 -9.11
C PRO A 13 9.37 -9.35 -9.78
N TYR A 14 8.16 -9.74 -9.36
CA TYR A 14 6.90 -9.38 -10.05
C TYR A 14 5.91 -8.63 -9.19
N SER A 15 6.18 -8.49 -7.90
CA SER A 15 5.24 -7.85 -6.96
C SER A 15 5.94 -7.34 -5.72
N GLU A 16 5.38 -6.30 -5.14
CA GLU A 16 5.78 -5.71 -3.88
C GLU A 16 4.54 -5.41 -3.02
N ALA A 17 4.72 -5.43 -1.71
CA ALA A 17 3.67 -5.01 -0.79
C ALA A 17 4.22 -4.06 0.26
N TYR A 18 3.44 -3.03 0.56
CA TYR A 18 3.80 -1.95 1.47
C TYR A 18 2.70 -1.70 2.49
N THR A 19 3.09 -1.55 3.75
CA THR A 19 2.25 -0.93 4.77
C THR A 19 2.39 0.59 4.66
N ILE A 20 1.26 1.29 4.66
CA ILE A 20 1.17 2.76 4.59
C ILE A 20 0.92 3.28 6.01
N GLN A 21 1.76 4.20 6.46
CA GLN A 21 1.64 4.81 7.79
C GLN A 21 1.55 6.33 7.71
N GLU A 22 0.72 6.93 8.55
CA GLU A 22 0.63 8.37 8.79
C GLU A 22 0.97 8.63 10.26
N ALA A 23 1.97 9.47 10.52
CA ALA A 23 2.42 9.79 11.89
C ALA A 23 2.69 8.54 12.77
N GLY A 24 3.18 7.46 12.17
CA GLY A 24 3.47 6.18 12.85
C GLY A 24 2.27 5.26 13.08
N ARG A 25 1.07 5.64 12.61
CA ARG A 25 -0.11 4.77 12.62
C ARG A 25 -0.30 4.14 11.24
N MET A 26 -0.58 2.84 11.19
CA MET A 26 -1.00 2.17 9.96
C MET A 26 -2.35 2.71 9.50
N VAL A 27 -2.39 3.18 8.25
CA VAL A 27 -3.57 3.76 7.60
C VAL A 27 -3.94 3.05 6.30
N GLY A 28 -3.14 2.09 5.86
CA GLY A 28 -3.45 1.30 4.69
C GLY A 28 -2.37 0.32 4.27
N ARG A 29 -2.61 -0.31 3.13
CA ARG A 29 -1.73 -1.26 2.46
C ARG A 29 -1.77 -1.00 0.95
N ALA A 30 -0.62 -1.09 0.30
CA ALA A 30 -0.51 -1.12 -1.15
C ALA A 30 0.10 -2.43 -1.62
N ASP A 31 -0.56 -3.11 -2.54
CA ASP A 31 -0.05 -4.30 -3.23
C ASP A 31 0.18 -3.95 -4.70
N ILE A 32 1.45 -4.02 -5.12
CA ILE A 32 1.92 -3.62 -6.44
C ILE A 32 2.26 -4.88 -7.24
N HIS A 33 1.74 -4.96 -8.47
CA HIS A 33 2.00 -6.05 -9.39
C HIS A 33 2.63 -5.49 -10.67
N PHE A 34 3.84 -5.96 -10.97
CA PHE A 34 4.59 -5.61 -12.17
C PHE A 34 4.26 -6.61 -13.29
N ALA A 35 3.70 -6.11 -14.39
CA ALA A 35 3.65 -6.81 -15.68
C ALA A 35 4.61 -6.12 -16.67
N ASP A 36 4.88 -6.75 -17.82
CA ASP A 36 5.87 -6.27 -18.80
C ASP A 36 5.73 -4.77 -19.14
N GLU A 37 4.52 -4.32 -19.51
CA GLU A 37 4.27 -2.94 -19.98
C GLU A 37 3.32 -2.15 -19.05
N MET A 38 2.80 -2.79 -17.99
CA MET A 38 1.78 -2.20 -17.11
C MET A 38 2.03 -2.51 -15.63
N VAL A 39 1.72 -1.55 -14.78
CA VAL A 39 1.72 -1.71 -13.32
C VAL A 39 0.29 -1.62 -12.79
N HIS A 40 -0.10 -2.63 -12.00
CA HIS A 40 -1.36 -2.63 -11.27
C HIS A 40 -1.12 -2.44 -9.79
N VAL A 41 -1.84 -1.52 -9.18
CA VAL A 41 -1.80 -1.28 -7.74
C VAL A 41 -3.18 -1.43 -7.14
N ALA A 42 -3.27 -2.24 -6.09
CA ALA A 42 -4.42 -2.24 -5.20
C ALA A 42 -4.02 -1.49 -3.92
N VAL A 43 -4.82 -0.50 -3.53
CA VAL A 43 -4.61 0.25 -2.29
C VAL A 43 -5.84 0.06 -1.40
N ALA A 44 -5.64 -0.47 -0.20
CA ALA A 44 -6.65 -0.51 0.84
C ALA A 44 -6.31 0.54 1.91
N VAL A 45 -7.23 1.45 2.22
CA VAL A 45 -7.01 2.56 3.16
C VAL A 45 -8.11 2.66 4.21
N ASP A 46 -7.77 3.25 5.34
CA ASP A 46 -8.71 3.56 6.43
C ASP A 46 -9.85 4.47 5.94
N GLU A 47 -11.07 4.21 6.41
CA GLU A 47 -12.28 4.96 6.08
C GLU A 47 -12.21 6.46 6.44
N SER A 48 -11.29 6.84 7.33
CA SER A 48 -11.09 8.24 7.75
C SER A 48 -10.28 9.08 6.76
N LEU A 49 -9.57 8.47 5.80
CA LEU A 49 -8.73 9.20 4.85
C LEU A 49 -9.57 10.01 3.86
N THR A 50 -9.13 11.23 3.57
CA THR A 50 -9.79 12.11 2.58
C THR A 50 -9.39 11.71 1.16
N GLN A 51 -10.15 12.16 0.16
CA GLN A 51 -9.76 11.94 -1.24
C GLN A 51 -8.41 12.59 -1.57
N ASP A 52 -8.11 13.76 -1.01
CA ASP A 52 -6.82 14.42 -1.21
C ASP A 52 -5.68 13.57 -0.64
N ALA A 53 -5.86 12.99 0.55
CA ALA A 53 -4.88 12.10 1.16
C ALA A 53 -4.67 10.81 0.33
N ILE A 54 -5.76 10.24 -0.22
CA ILE A 54 -5.68 9.10 -1.14
C ILE A 54 -4.90 9.48 -2.40
N GLN A 55 -5.10 10.68 -2.95
CA GLN A 55 -4.35 11.14 -4.10
C GLN A 55 -2.86 11.32 -3.77
N GLU A 56 -2.53 11.88 -2.61
CA GLU A 56 -1.13 11.98 -2.14
C GLU A 56 -0.45 10.59 -2.03
N ILE A 57 -1.18 9.58 -1.56
CA ILE A 57 -0.70 8.19 -1.53
C ILE A 57 -0.40 7.67 -2.94
N ILE A 58 -1.32 7.89 -3.89
CA ILE A 58 -1.16 7.45 -5.28
C ILE A 58 0.05 8.12 -5.93
N ASP A 59 0.18 9.43 -5.76
CA ASP A 59 1.29 10.21 -6.32
C ASP A 59 2.63 9.74 -5.73
N THR A 60 2.66 9.45 -4.42
CA THR A 60 3.86 8.90 -3.76
C THR A 60 4.25 7.54 -4.33
N ILE A 61 3.28 6.66 -4.59
CA ILE A 61 3.54 5.35 -5.21
C ILE A 61 4.11 5.54 -6.62
N ASP A 62 3.51 6.43 -7.41
CA ASP A 62 3.91 6.68 -8.80
C ASP A 62 5.32 7.25 -8.91
N GLU A 63 5.64 8.28 -8.12
CA GLU A 63 6.91 8.99 -8.16
C GLU A 63 8.05 8.23 -7.50
N HIS A 64 7.81 7.62 -6.33
CA HIS A 64 8.91 7.09 -5.50
C HIS A 64 9.10 5.58 -5.61
N LEU A 65 8.02 4.81 -5.78
CA LEU A 65 8.10 3.36 -5.78
C LEU A 65 8.32 2.80 -7.18
N LEU A 66 7.69 3.39 -8.20
CA LEU A 66 7.73 2.85 -9.56
C LEU A 66 8.93 3.32 -10.38
N ASP A 67 9.43 4.54 -10.15
CA ASP A 67 10.67 5.01 -10.80
C ASP A 67 11.91 4.20 -10.40
N ALA A 68 11.87 3.54 -9.23
CA ALA A 68 12.95 2.66 -8.77
C ALA A 68 13.04 1.33 -9.54
N VAL A 69 12.01 0.95 -10.30
CA VAL A 69 11.90 -0.38 -10.94
C VAL A 69 12.46 -0.38 -12.37
N GLY A 70 12.71 0.79 -12.96
CA GLY A 70 13.38 0.90 -14.27
C GLY A 70 12.60 0.31 -15.45
N ILE A 71 11.29 0.07 -15.27
CA ILE A 71 10.39 -0.43 -16.32
C ILE A 71 9.93 0.75 -17.16
N THR A 72 10.04 0.62 -18.48
CA THR A 72 9.43 1.57 -19.43
C THR A 72 7.93 1.28 -19.45
N ARG A 73 7.20 1.86 -18.51
CA ARG A 73 5.77 1.60 -18.30
C ARG A 73 4.92 2.41 -19.27
N GLU A 74 4.03 1.74 -19.99
CA GLU A 74 3.02 2.39 -20.85
C GLU A 74 1.70 2.63 -20.09
N GLY A 75 1.48 1.92 -18.97
CA GLY A 75 0.26 2.05 -18.16
C GLY A 75 0.45 1.88 -16.66
N PHE A 76 -0.27 2.69 -15.88
CA PHE A 76 -0.36 2.64 -14.43
C PHE A 76 -1.84 2.68 -14.03
N VAL A 77 -2.31 1.65 -13.31
CA VAL A 77 -3.71 1.51 -12.91
C VAL A 77 -3.79 1.29 -11.40
N VAL A 78 -4.58 2.11 -10.72
CA VAL A 78 -4.79 2.00 -9.28
C VAL A 78 -6.27 1.71 -8.97
N HIS A 79 -6.50 0.68 -8.16
CA HIS A 79 -7.79 0.41 -7.54
C HIS A 79 -7.70 0.78 -6.05
N VAL A 80 -8.57 1.68 -5.59
CA VAL A 80 -8.63 2.08 -4.19
C VAL A 80 -9.86 1.49 -3.51
N PHE A 81 -9.62 0.87 -2.36
CA PHE A 81 -10.63 0.36 -1.45
C PHE A 81 -10.52 1.15 -0.15
N GLN A 82 -11.64 1.71 0.31
CA GLN A 82 -11.68 2.49 1.54
C GLN A 82 -12.56 1.78 2.56
N GLY A 83 -12.02 1.51 3.76
CA GLY A 83 -12.71 0.72 4.78
C GLY A 83 -11.85 0.51 6.04
N ARG A 84 -12.09 -0.59 6.74
CA ARG A 84 -11.35 -0.97 7.96
C ARG A 84 -10.69 -2.33 7.75
N GLU A 85 -9.42 -2.46 8.11
CA GLU A 85 -8.76 -3.76 8.20
C GLU A 85 -9.38 -4.58 9.35
N THR A 86 -9.78 -5.81 9.04
CA THR A 86 -10.46 -6.68 10.01
C THR A 86 -9.51 -7.61 10.76
N GLY A 87 -8.28 -7.77 10.26
CA GLY A 87 -7.23 -8.60 10.84
C GLY A 87 -6.32 -9.20 9.79
N VAL A 88 -5.17 -9.71 10.24
CA VAL A 88 -4.19 -10.44 9.43
C VAL A 88 -4.26 -11.91 9.81
N PHE A 89 -4.35 -12.80 8.82
CA PHE A 89 -4.44 -14.24 9.01
C PHE A 89 -3.29 -14.92 8.24
N GLY A 90 -2.53 -15.78 8.92
CA GLY A 90 -1.41 -16.52 8.35
C GLY A 90 -1.34 -17.94 8.90
N ASP A 91 -0.50 -18.78 8.27
CA ASP A 91 -0.29 -20.18 8.69
C ASP A 91 0.47 -20.30 10.02
N ASP A 92 1.11 -19.21 10.47
CA ASP A 92 1.84 -19.09 11.72
C ASP A 92 1.03 -18.29 12.75
N ASP A 93 0.94 -18.78 13.99
CA ASP A 93 0.19 -18.18 15.10
C ASP A 93 0.66 -16.75 15.49
N GLY A 94 1.75 -16.23 14.89
CA GLY A 94 2.33 -14.93 15.20
C GLY A 94 1.72 -13.69 14.52
N PHE A 95 0.75 -13.84 13.61
CA PHE A 95 0.13 -12.71 12.88
C PHE A 95 -1.19 -12.21 13.49
N GLY A 96 -1.70 -12.90 14.51
CA GLY A 96 -2.92 -12.52 15.23
C GLY A 96 -2.63 -11.69 16.48
N GLU A 97 -3.40 -10.62 16.69
CA GLU A 97 -3.41 -9.74 17.87
C GLU A 97 -2.35 -8.63 17.91
N ASN A 98 -2.64 -7.55 17.19
CA ASN A 98 -2.24 -6.21 17.65
C ASN A 98 -3.47 -5.47 18.19
N GLY A 99 -3.71 -5.62 19.50
CA GLY A 99 -4.23 -4.56 20.36
C GLY A 99 -5.74 -4.30 20.41
N ASN A 100 -6.49 -5.14 21.12
CA ASN A 100 -7.66 -4.68 21.90
C ASN A 100 -7.64 -5.31 23.30
N GLU A 101 -6.69 -4.87 24.11
CA GLU A 101 -6.82 -4.96 25.57
C GLU A 101 -7.61 -3.71 26.03
N GLY A 102 -8.74 -3.96 26.71
CA GLY A 102 -9.76 -2.95 27.05
C GLY A 102 -9.48 -2.09 28.28
#